data_AF-A0A2M7M207-F1
#
_entry.id   AF-A0A2M7M207-F1
#
_cell.length_a   1.000
_cell.length_b   1.000
_cell.length_c   1.000
_cell.angle_alpha   90.00
_cell.angle_beta   90.00
_cell.angle_gamma   90.00
#
_symmetry.space_group_name_H-M   'P 1'
#
loop_
_entity.id
_entity.type
_entity.pdbx_description
1 polymer ?
#
loop_
_entity_poly.entity_id
_entity_poly.type
_entity_poly.pdbx_seq_one_letter_code
_entity_poly.pdbx_strand_id
1 'polypeptide(L)'
;EFILAGFEAIIVAVKAEVLGKDWLGKKIDKNLVRELEKKKIDLCGESGEYHTFVINGPIFKRRIKILKSNKVFKDGRWFLDILNYELD
;
A
#
# COMPACT_ATOMS: atom_id res chain seq x y z
N GLU A 1 -9.22 12.53 3.75
CA GLU A 1 -8.36 13.26 4.70
C GLU A 1 -6.87 12.96 4.50
N PHE A 2 -6.42 11.71 4.69
CA PHE A 2 -5.01 11.27 4.57
C PHE A 2 -4.21 11.86 3.39
N ILE A 3 -4.74 11.73 2.16
CA ILE A 3 -4.09 12.24 0.94
C ILE A 3 -3.98 13.77 0.97
N LEU A 4 -5.02 14.46 1.45
CA LEU A 4 -5.06 15.93 1.52
C LEU A 4 -4.14 16.46 2.62
N ALA A 5 -3.97 15.69 3.69
CA ALA A 5 -2.99 15.95 4.73
C ALA A 5 -1.54 15.75 4.26
N GLY A 6 -1.30 15.31 3.02
CA GLY A 6 0.04 15.19 2.42
C GLY A 6 0.78 13.90 2.76
N PHE A 7 0.12 12.93 3.39
CA PHE A 7 0.72 11.62 3.62
C PHE A 7 0.72 10.77 2.34
N GLU A 8 1.73 9.92 2.23
CA GLU A 8 1.89 8.99 1.13
C GLU A 8 2.09 7.58 1.69
N ALA A 9 1.23 6.67 1.28
CA ALA A 9 1.34 5.26 1.62
C ALA A 9 1.28 4.40 0.36
N ILE A 10 1.84 3.20 0.46
CA ILE A 10 1.71 2.16 -0.56
C ILE A 10 1.03 0.92 0.02
N ILE A 11 0.39 0.12 -0.82
CA ILE A 11 -0.12 -1.20 -0.41
C ILE A 11 1.05 -2.18 -0.26
N VAL A 12 1.15 -2.82 0.92
CA VAL A 12 2.20 -3.81 1.23
C VAL A 12 1.67 -5.20 1.55
N ALA A 13 0.36 -5.35 1.77
CA ALA A 13 -0.26 -6.65 1.85
C ALA A 13 -1.65 -6.61 1.25
N VAL A 14 -2.09 -7.73 0.66
CA VAL A 14 -3.46 -7.90 0.17
C VAL A 14 -3.97 -9.31 0.43
N LYS A 15 -5.26 -9.42 0.74
CA LYS A 15 -5.98 -10.71 0.80
C LYS A 15 -6.20 -11.22 -0.61
N ALA A 16 -5.63 -12.38 -0.95
CA ALA A 16 -5.56 -12.83 -2.34
C ALA A 16 -6.91 -13.17 -2.98
N GLU A 17 -7.91 -13.52 -2.17
CA GLU A 17 -9.30 -13.73 -2.62
C GLU A 17 -10.02 -12.41 -2.98
N VAL A 18 -9.52 -11.26 -2.51
CA VAL A 18 -10.13 -9.95 -2.75
C VAL A 18 -9.33 -9.13 -3.77
N LEU A 19 -8.00 -9.08 -3.59
CA LEU A 19 -7.08 -8.29 -4.41
C LEU A 19 -5.85 -9.11 -4.78
N GLY A 20 -5.48 -9.07 -6.06
CA GLY A 20 -4.30 -9.76 -6.58
C GLY A 20 -2.98 -9.07 -6.25
N LYS A 21 -1.87 -9.77 -6.46
CA LYS A 21 -0.49 -9.28 -6.21
C LYS A 21 -0.13 -7.98 -6.94
N ASP A 22 -0.86 -7.61 -7.99
CA ASP A 22 -0.62 -6.39 -8.78
C ASP A 22 -1.02 -5.10 -8.05
N TRP A 23 -1.70 -5.23 -6.92
CA TRP A 23 -1.99 -4.12 -6.01
C TRP A 23 -0.80 -3.74 -5.14
N LEU A 24 0.12 -4.67 -4.88
CA LEU A 24 1.30 -4.43 -4.07
C LEU A 24 2.19 -3.35 -4.71
N GLY A 25 2.61 -2.37 -3.90
CA GLY A 25 3.43 -1.24 -4.29
C GLY A 25 2.65 -0.05 -4.86
N LYS A 26 1.35 -0.19 -5.14
CA LYS A 26 0.53 0.95 -5.59
C LYS A 26 0.39 1.99 -4.48
N LYS A 27 0.50 3.26 -4.84
CA LYS A 27 0.31 4.40 -3.93
C LYS A 27 -1.18 4.62 -3.65
N ILE A 28 -1.50 4.94 -2.41
CA ILE A 28 -2.83 5.43 -2.01
C ILE A 28 -3.00 6.85 -2.57
N ASP A 29 -3.60 6.95 -3.74
CA ASP A 29 -3.96 8.21 -4.39
C ASP A 29 -5.44 8.22 -4.82
N LYS A 30 -5.90 9.34 -5.37
CA LYS A 30 -7.30 9.49 -5.80
C LYS A 30 -7.72 8.49 -6.88
N ASN A 31 -6.79 8.00 -7.69
CA ASN A 31 -7.08 7.03 -8.73
C ASN A 31 -7.25 5.63 -8.14
N LEU A 32 -6.35 5.23 -7.23
CA LEU A 32 -6.47 3.98 -6.51
C LEU A 32 -7.77 3.91 -5.71
N VAL A 33 -8.14 5.00 -5.02
CA VAL A 33 -9.42 5.08 -4.28
C VAL A 33 -10.60 4.78 -5.21
N ARG A 34 -10.64 5.39 -6.41
CA ARG A 34 -11.68 5.11 -7.40
C ARG A 34 -11.67 3.66 -7.89
N GLU A 35 -10.49 3.03 -8.01
CA GLU A 35 -10.41 1.60 -8.36
C GLU A 35 -10.98 0.71 -7.25
N LEU A 36 -10.72 1.03 -5.98
CA LEU A 36 -11.25 0.32 -4.81
C LEU A 36 -12.77 0.48 -4.72
N GLU A 37 -13.30 1.70 -4.89
CA GLU A 37 -14.74 1.98 -4.91
C GLU A 37 -15.46 1.15 -5.99
N LYS A 38 -14.91 1.11 -7.21
CA LYS A 38 -15.48 0.31 -8.32
C LYS A 38 -15.53 -1.18 -7.99
N LYS A 39 -14.58 -1.67 -7.21
CA LYS A 39 -14.52 -3.06 -6.75
C LYS A 39 -15.33 -3.32 -5.47
N LYS A 40 -15.98 -2.29 -4.91
CA LYS A 40 -16.71 -2.35 -3.64
C LYS A 40 -15.85 -2.85 -2.48
N ILE A 41 -14.57 -2.46 -2.48
CA ILE A 41 -13.63 -2.74 -1.40
C ILE A 41 -13.72 -1.62 -0.38
N ASP A 42 -13.65 -1.97 0.91
CA ASP A 42 -13.55 -0.98 1.98
C ASP A 42 -12.30 -0.10 1.78
N LEU A 43 -12.50 1.22 1.78
CA LEU A 43 -11.44 2.20 1.49
C LEU A 43 -10.42 2.35 2.62
N CYS A 44 -10.74 1.81 3.79
CA CYS A 44 -9.87 1.79 4.95
C CYS A 44 -9.21 0.41 5.13
N GLY A 45 -9.69 -0.61 4.43
CA GLY A 45 -9.21 -1.99 4.52
C GLY A 45 -9.53 -2.63 5.87
N GLU A 46 -10.61 -2.23 6.53
CA GLU A 46 -10.93 -2.62 7.91
C GLU A 46 -11.18 -4.13 8.07
N SER A 47 -11.57 -4.82 6.99
CA SER A 47 -11.75 -6.28 6.98
C SER A 47 -10.49 -7.04 6.55
N GLY A 48 -9.36 -6.36 6.48
CA GLY A 48 -8.06 -6.95 6.12
C GLY A 48 -7.88 -7.21 4.62
N GLU A 49 -8.63 -6.51 3.76
CA GLU A 49 -8.52 -6.60 2.31
C GLU A 49 -7.13 -6.20 1.83
N TYR A 50 -6.55 -5.17 2.46
CA TYR A 50 -5.19 -4.74 2.25
C TYR A 50 -4.61 -4.04 3.48
N HIS A 51 -3.28 -4.00 3.55
CA HIS A 51 -2.53 -3.18 4.51
C HIS A 51 -1.60 -2.24 3.77
N THR A 52 -1.37 -1.07 4.36
CA THR A 52 -0.54 -0.02 3.78
C THR A 52 0.68 0.26 4.64
N PHE A 53 1.71 0.84 4.02
CA PHE A 53 2.91 1.33 4.67
C PHE A 53 3.12 2.79 4.27
N VAL A 54 3.18 3.69 5.26
CA VAL A 54 3.41 5.11 5.04
C VAL A 54 4.88 5.35 4.75
N ILE A 55 5.19 5.87 3.56
CA ILE A 55 6.56 6.07 3.07
C ILE A 55 6.98 7.54 3.10
N ASN A 56 6.04 8.47 3.22
CA ASN A 56 6.31 9.90 3.32
C ASN A 56 5.12 10.65 3.95
N GLY A 57 5.35 11.86 4.44
CA GLY A 57 4.30 12.76 4.90
C GLY A 57 4.85 14.03 5.56
N PRO A 58 4.00 14.97 6.00
CA PRO A 58 4.44 16.27 6.51
C PRO A 58 5.37 16.20 7.73
N ILE A 59 5.26 15.13 8.54
CA ILE A 59 6.07 14.92 9.74
C ILE A 59 7.36 14.13 9.48
N PHE A 60 7.59 13.68 8.24
CA PHE A 60 8.80 12.95 7.86
C PHE A 60 9.90 13.96 7.53
N LYS A 61 11.10 13.76 8.10
CA LYS A 61 12.29 14.55 7.72
C LYS A 61 12.87 14.13 6.37
N ARG A 62 12.66 12.87 6.01
CA ARG A 62 13.15 12.20 4.80
C ARG A 62 12.14 11.14 4.36
N ARG A 63 11.99 10.94 3.06
CA ARG A 63 11.14 9.90 2.47
C ARG A 63 11.82 8.54 2.61
N ILE A 64 11.02 7.49 2.81
CA ILE A 64 11.49 6.11 2.67
C ILE A 64 11.38 5.71 1.19
N LYS A 65 12.52 5.55 0.52
CA LYS A 65 12.59 5.12 -0.88
C LYS A 65 12.93 3.63 -0.94
N ILE A 66 11.99 2.82 -1.43
CA ILE A 66 12.18 1.38 -1.58
C ILE A 66 13.05 1.11 -2.80
N LEU A 67 14.18 0.46 -2.60
CA LEU A 67 15.15 0.14 -3.65
C LEU A 67 14.96 -1.27 -4.20
N LYS A 68 14.57 -2.22 -3.34
CA LYS A 68 14.35 -3.61 -3.72
C LYS A 68 13.22 -4.22 -2.92
N SER A 69 12.32 -4.92 -3.61
CA SER A 69 11.26 -5.69 -2.98
C SER A 69 10.88 -6.92 -3.81
N ASN A 70 10.27 -7.90 -3.15
CA ASN A 70 9.68 -9.08 -3.75
C ASN A 70 8.18 -9.13 -3.47
N LYS A 71 7.43 -9.89 -4.28
CA LYS A 71 6.03 -10.23 -3.99
C LYS A 71 5.98 -11.68 -3.49
N VAL A 72 5.58 -11.87 -2.24
CA VAL A 72 5.58 -13.18 -1.58
C VAL A 72 4.15 -13.58 -1.25
N PHE A 73 3.78 -14.84 -1.50
CA PHE A 73 2.50 -15.38 -1.09
C PHE A 73 2.64 -16.21 0.18
N LYS A 74 1.84 -15.91 1.20
CA LYS A 74 1.83 -16.62 2.47
C LYS A 74 0.45 -16.49 3.13
N ASP A 75 -0.08 -17.58 3.67
CA ASP A 75 -1.32 -17.61 4.46
C ASP A 75 -2.51 -16.88 3.81
N GLY A 76 -2.74 -17.16 2.51
CA GLY A 76 -3.84 -16.57 1.74
C GLY A 76 -3.65 -15.10 1.37
N ARG A 77 -2.45 -14.53 1.59
CA ARG A 77 -2.14 -13.13 1.35
C ARG A 77 -0.91 -12.97 0.47
N TRP A 78 -0.91 -11.92 -0.32
CA TRP A 78 0.30 -11.43 -0.99
C TRP A 78 0.92 -10.31 -0.16
N PHE A 79 2.23 -10.32 -0.04
CA PHE A 79 3.03 -9.33 0.68
C PHE A 79 4.07 -8.70 -0.25
N LEU A 80 4.30 -7.40 -0.07
CA LEU A 80 5.45 -6.69 -0.62
C LEU A 80 6.59 -6.81 0.40
N ASP A 81 7.47 -7.77 0.18
CA ASP A 81 8.64 -8.01 1.03
C ASP A 81 9.74 -7.01 0.67
N ILE A 82 9.93 -5.98 1.51
CA ILE A 82 10.88 -4.90 1.30
C ILE A 82 12.26 -5.34 1.77
N LEU A 83 13.18 -5.53 0.82
CA LEU A 83 14.51 -6.07 1.08
C LEU A 83 15.57 -4.98 1.27
N ASN A 84 15.38 -3.82 0.64
CA ASN A 84 16.31 -2.71 0.72
C ASN A 84 15.58 -1.37 0.53
N TYR A 85 15.97 -0.37 1.31
CA TYR A 85 15.45 0.99 1.26
C TYR A 85 16.54 2.00 1.62
N GLU A 86 16.32 3.25 1.23
CA GLU A 86 17.11 4.40 1.66
C GLU A 86 16.22 5.52 2.19
N LEU A 87 16.83 6.48 2.89
CA LEU A 87 16.17 7.70 3.33
C LEU A 87 16.60 8.84 2.43
N ASP A 88 15.67 9.33 1.62
CA ASP A 88 15.81 10.48 0.71
C ASP A 88 15.50 11.78 1.46
#